data_AF-D0R303-F1
#
_entry.id   AF-D0R303-F1
#
_cell.length_a   1.000
_cell.length_b   1.000
_cell.length_c   1.000
_cell.angle_alpha   90.00
_cell.angle_beta   90.00
_cell.angle_gamma   90.00
#
_symmetry.space_group_name_H-M   'P 1'
#
loop_
_entity.id
_entity.type
_entity.pdbx_description
1 polymer ?
#
loop_
_entity_poly.entity_id
_entity_poly.type
_entity_poly.pdbx_seq_one_letter_code
_entity_poly.pdbx_strand_id
1 'polypeptide(L)'
;MTLTDTQSKIVAKATKKDVNGWHYLTVQGDPYEIGFQHGYLLTDEFRDAVRVYTHMTLELYGMDYSFFVNQAVKMHKDKIPEEYLEEMQGMADGFTANGFETSVDDVIGWNDWMELTGYWWPQVAANYSNNPPQGPRGSHCSGFVATGSATKDGKPVIAHESFDDFWSGQYFNVC
;
A
#
# COMPACT_ATOMS: atom_id res chain seq x y z
N MET A 1 1.30 -21.92 -5.81
CA MET A 1 2.09 -22.76 -6.74
C MET A 1 3.32 -23.28 -6.00
N THR A 2 4.03 -24.29 -6.50
CA THR A 2 5.30 -24.70 -5.87
C THR A 2 6.37 -23.66 -6.19
N LEU A 3 7.06 -23.14 -5.17
CA LEU A 3 8.18 -22.21 -5.35
C LEU A 3 9.31 -22.89 -6.12
N THR A 4 10.01 -22.13 -6.95
CA THR A 4 11.30 -22.56 -7.50
C THR A 4 12.37 -22.63 -6.40
N ASP A 5 13.49 -23.30 -6.66
CA ASP A 5 14.63 -23.34 -5.72
C ASP A 5 15.14 -21.94 -5.38
N THR A 6 15.15 -21.04 -6.36
CA THR A 6 15.56 -19.64 -6.17
C THR A 6 14.58 -18.91 -5.26
N GLN A 7 13.28 -18.97 -5.56
CA GLN A 7 12.25 -18.31 -4.73
C GLN A 7 12.22 -18.88 -3.31
N SER A 8 12.43 -20.19 -3.15
CA SER A 8 12.51 -20.83 -1.84
C SER A 8 13.67 -20.27 -1.01
N LYS A 9 14.84 -20.01 -1.63
CA LYS A 9 15.99 -19.38 -0.96
C LYS A 9 15.73 -17.91 -0.60
N ILE A 10 14.98 -17.19 -1.44
CA ILE A 10 14.57 -15.80 -1.18
C ILE A 10 13.66 -15.78 0.06
N VAL A 11 12.59 -16.59 0.07
CA VAL A 11 11.62 -16.62 1.18
C VAL A 11 12.25 -17.12 2.49
N ALA A 12 13.21 -18.05 2.42
CA ALA A 12 13.88 -18.56 3.62
C ALA A 12 14.66 -17.50 4.43
N LYS A 13 14.93 -16.33 3.83
CA LYS A 13 15.58 -15.18 4.48
C LYS A 13 14.61 -14.32 5.30
N ALA A 14 13.30 -14.51 5.14
CA ALA A 14 12.27 -13.62 5.66
C ALA A 14 11.42 -14.28 6.75
N THR A 15 10.83 -13.45 7.60
CA THR A 15 9.90 -13.91 8.63
C THR A 15 8.71 -12.98 8.77
N LYS A 16 7.54 -13.55 9.05
CA LYS A 16 6.34 -12.83 9.50
C LYS A 16 5.98 -13.33 10.90
N LYS A 17 5.70 -12.41 11.81
CA LYS A 17 5.23 -12.72 13.17
C LYS A 17 4.02 -11.88 13.52
N ASP A 18 2.93 -12.53 13.86
CA ASP A 18 1.70 -11.86 14.28
C ASP A 18 1.69 -11.62 15.79
N VAL A 19 1.53 -10.36 16.20
CA VAL A 19 1.47 -9.98 17.62
C VAL A 19 0.41 -8.90 17.83
N ASN A 20 -0.62 -9.19 18.62
CA ASN A 20 -1.67 -8.23 19.00
C ASN A 20 -2.33 -7.51 17.79
N GLY A 21 -2.53 -8.23 16.70
CA GLY A 21 -3.13 -7.69 15.47
C GLY A 21 -2.15 -6.99 14.54
N TRP A 22 -0.85 -6.98 14.83
CA TRP A 22 0.21 -6.47 13.96
C TRP A 22 0.97 -7.60 13.26
N HIS A 23 1.35 -7.39 12.00
CA HIS A 23 2.22 -8.24 11.21
C HIS A 23 3.64 -7.69 11.22
N TYR A 24 4.53 -8.30 11.99
CA TYR A 24 5.95 -7.92 12.02
C TYR A 24 6.70 -8.68 10.92
N LEU A 25 7.23 -7.95 9.94
CA LEU A 25 7.99 -8.49 8.84
C LEU A 25 9.49 -8.25 9.04
N THR A 26 10.28 -9.25 8.66
CA THR A 26 11.71 -9.08 8.45
C THR A 26 12.00 -9.53 7.03
N VAL A 27 12.48 -8.59 6.23
CA VAL A 27 12.83 -8.78 4.81
C VAL A 27 14.25 -8.26 4.59
N GLN A 28 14.97 -8.86 3.65
CA GLN A 28 16.37 -8.52 3.37
C GLN A 28 16.80 -8.97 1.98
N GLY A 29 17.80 -8.29 1.42
CA GLY A 29 18.37 -8.63 0.12
C GLY A 29 18.49 -7.40 -0.78
N ASP A 30 18.50 -7.65 -2.09
CA ASP A 30 18.28 -6.61 -3.09
C ASP A 30 16.79 -6.20 -3.14
N PRO A 31 16.43 -5.10 -3.84
CA PRO A 31 15.05 -4.60 -3.85
C PRO A 31 14.03 -5.64 -4.29
N TYR A 32 14.34 -6.43 -5.32
CA TYR A 32 13.46 -7.50 -5.79
C TYR A 32 13.27 -8.60 -4.73
N GLU A 33 14.35 -9.05 -4.08
CA GLU A 33 14.27 -10.03 -3.00
C GLU A 33 13.41 -9.53 -1.83
N ILE A 34 13.58 -8.26 -1.43
CA ILE A 34 12.79 -7.59 -0.39
C ILE A 34 11.31 -7.60 -0.77
N GLY A 35 10.99 -7.16 -1.99
CA GLY A 35 9.63 -7.15 -2.51
C GLY A 35 9.00 -8.53 -2.56
N PHE A 36 9.74 -9.54 -3.08
CA PHE A 36 9.25 -10.90 -3.18
C PHE A 36 8.91 -11.49 -1.81
N GLN A 37 9.77 -11.27 -0.82
CA GLN A 37 9.53 -11.71 0.55
C GLN A 37 8.28 -11.03 1.14
N HIS A 38 8.14 -9.72 0.96
CA HIS A 38 6.98 -8.97 1.40
C HIS A 38 5.70 -9.52 0.77
N GLY A 39 5.65 -9.59 -0.57
CA GLY A 39 4.47 -10.05 -1.30
C GLY A 39 4.07 -11.47 -0.92
N TYR A 40 5.05 -12.38 -0.83
CA TYR A 40 4.78 -13.78 -0.49
C TYR A 40 4.22 -13.93 0.93
N LEU A 41 4.76 -13.21 1.92
CA LEU A 41 4.35 -13.31 3.32
C LEU A 41 2.99 -12.66 3.63
N LEU A 42 2.57 -11.67 2.83
CA LEU A 42 1.35 -10.89 3.04
C LEU A 42 0.27 -11.13 1.99
N THR A 43 0.31 -12.26 1.29
CA THR A 43 -0.62 -12.53 0.18
C THR A 43 -2.08 -12.59 0.61
N ASP A 44 -2.38 -13.17 1.77
CA ASP A 44 -3.76 -13.27 2.24
C ASP A 44 -4.29 -11.89 2.68
N GLU A 45 -3.47 -11.08 3.36
CA GLU A 45 -3.81 -9.70 3.71
C GLU A 45 -4.04 -8.84 2.47
N PHE A 46 -3.14 -8.91 1.48
CA PHE A 46 -3.26 -8.15 0.24
C PHE A 46 -4.47 -8.59 -0.59
N ARG A 47 -4.76 -9.89 -0.67
CA ARG A 47 -5.96 -10.42 -1.34
C ARG A 47 -7.24 -9.87 -0.72
N ASP A 48 -7.31 -9.83 0.60
CA ASP A 48 -8.48 -9.27 1.30
C ASP A 48 -8.59 -7.76 1.11
N ALA A 49 -7.45 -7.04 1.18
CA ALA A 49 -7.39 -5.61 0.92
C ALA A 49 -7.88 -5.26 -0.50
N VAL A 50 -7.37 -5.93 -1.53
CA VAL A 50 -7.81 -5.72 -2.93
C VAL A 50 -9.31 -5.98 -3.06
N ARG A 51 -9.86 -7.04 -2.43
CA ARG A 51 -11.31 -7.31 -2.41
C ARG A 51 -12.09 -6.15 -1.82
N VAL A 52 -11.71 -5.65 -0.64
CA VAL A 52 -12.41 -4.55 0.02
C VAL A 52 -12.26 -3.24 -0.74
N TYR A 53 -11.06 -2.88 -1.17
CA TYR A 53 -10.80 -1.67 -1.95
C TYR A 53 -11.55 -1.69 -3.29
N THR A 54 -11.68 -2.86 -3.93
CA THR A 54 -12.48 -2.97 -5.17
C THR A 54 -13.93 -2.54 -4.94
N HIS A 55 -14.57 -3.06 -3.88
CA HIS A 55 -15.95 -2.71 -3.57
C HIS A 55 -16.09 -1.26 -3.09
N MET A 56 -15.23 -0.82 -2.16
CA MET A 56 -15.34 0.52 -1.58
C MET A 56 -14.98 1.62 -2.56
N THR A 57 -14.05 1.38 -3.49
CA THR A 57 -13.73 2.34 -4.56
C THR A 57 -14.94 2.60 -5.45
N LEU A 58 -15.65 1.54 -5.84
CA LEU A 58 -16.85 1.67 -6.65
C LEU A 58 -17.95 2.43 -5.89
N GLU A 59 -18.20 2.07 -4.62
CA GLU A 59 -19.23 2.72 -3.80
C GLU A 59 -18.94 4.20 -3.53
N LEU A 60 -17.67 4.57 -3.28
CA LEU A 60 -17.30 5.93 -2.91
C LEU A 60 -17.12 6.85 -4.12
N TYR A 61 -16.58 6.33 -5.22
CA TYR A 61 -16.14 7.15 -6.36
C TYR A 61 -16.90 6.88 -7.66
N GLY A 62 -17.70 5.82 -7.73
CA GLY A 62 -18.47 5.45 -8.91
C GLY A 62 -17.62 4.92 -10.08
N MET A 63 -16.36 4.57 -9.82
CA MET A 63 -15.42 4.05 -10.81
C MET A 63 -14.77 2.77 -10.27
N ASP A 64 -14.48 1.82 -11.16
CA ASP A 64 -13.81 0.57 -10.79
C ASP A 64 -12.40 0.83 -10.26
N TYR A 65 -11.92 -0.03 -9.35
CA TYR A 65 -10.55 0.04 -8.84
C TYR A 65 -9.49 0.04 -9.95
N SER A 66 -9.69 -0.76 -11.01
CA SER A 66 -8.80 -0.82 -12.16
C SER A 66 -8.73 0.50 -12.95
N PHE A 67 -9.75 1.36 -12.90
CA PHE A 67 -9.67 2.70 -13.47
C PHE A 67 -8.55 3.51 -12.80
N PHE A 68 -8.49 3.48 -11.46
CA PHE A 68 -7.46 4.18 -10.70
C PHE A 68 -6.07 3.55 -10.90
N VAL A 69 -5.96 2.22 -10.91
CA VAL A 69 -4.71 1.52 -11.24
C VAL A 69 -4.14 2.01 -12.59
N ASN A 70 -4.99 2.11 -13.61
CA ASN A 70 -4.57 2.59 -14.93
C ASN A 70 -4.11 4.07 -14.91
N GLN A 71 -4.72 4.93 -14.09
CA GLN A 71 -4.28 6.32 -13.95
C GLN A 71 -2.96 6.41 -13.18
N ALA A 72 -2.76 5.59 -12.15
CA ALA A 72 -1.53 5.54 -11.37
C ALA A 72 -0.35 5.18 -12.27
N VAL A 73 -0.51 4.12 -13.07
CA VAL A 73 0.49 3.69 -14.05
C VAL A 73 0.78 4.78 -15.05
N LYS A 74 -0.25 5.41 -15.62
CA LYS A 74 -0.10 6.48 -16.62
C LYS A 74 0.61 7.71 -16.05
N MET A 75 0.34 8.06 -14.80
CA MET A 75 0.84 9.29 -14.18
C MET A 75 2.21 9.12 -13.55
N HIS A 76 2.49 7.94 -12.97
CA HIS A 76 3.63 7.78 -12.08
C HIS A 76 4.64 6.72 -12.51
N LYS A 77 4.28 5.68 -13.29
CA LYS A 77 5.19 4.55 -13.57
C LYS A 77 6.53 4.98 -14.19
N ASP A 78 6.52 5.96 -15.08
CA ASP A 78 7.72 6.50 -15.74
C ASP A 78 8.60 7.36 -14.82
N LYS A 79 8.11 7.72 -13.64
CA LYS A 79 8.78 8.55 -12.63
C LYS A 79 9.27 7.74 -11.44
N ILE A 80 8.88 6.48 -11.32
CA ILE A 80 9.29 5.60 -10.23
C ILE A 80 10.76 5.21 -10.45
N PRO A 81 11.67 5.52 -9.51
CA PRO A 81 13.05 5.05 -9.54
C PRO A 81 13.14 3.53 -9.70
N GLU A 82 14.16 3.07 -10.43
CA GLU A 82 14.39 1.65 -10.74
C GLU A 82 14.36 0.76 -9.50
N GLU A 83 15.03 1.17 -8.41
CA GLU A 83 15.06 0.46 -7.12
C GLU A 83 13.64 0.13 -6.59
N TYR A 84 12.73 1.11 -6.59
CA TYR A 84 11.36 0.88 -6.10
C TYR A 84 10.53 0.08 -7.09
N LEU A 85 10.77 0.24 -8.40
CA LEU A 85 10.09 -0.57 -9.41
C LEU A 85 10.49 -2.05 -9.31
N GLU A 86 11.76 -2.34 -9.02
CA GLU A 86 12.25 -3.70 -8.74
C GLU A 86 11.60 -4.29 -7.48
N GLU A 87 11.48 -3.50 -6.41
CA GLU A 87 10.79 -3.94 -5.19
C GLU A 87 9.30 -4.22 -5.44
N MET A 88 8.59 -3.34 -6.14
CA MET A 88 7.19 -3.56 -6.50
C MET A 88 6.99 -4.75 -7.44
N GLN A 89 7.94 -4.99 -8.36
CA GLN A 89 7.94 -6.19 -9.19
C GLN A 89 8.14 -7.46 -8.33
N GLY A 90 9.05 -7.40 -7.36
CA GLY A 90 9.22 -8.46 -6.37
C GLY A 90 7.91 -8.76 -5.64
N MET A 91 7.21 -7.74 -5.13
CA MET A 91 5.92 -7.90 -4.45
C MET A 91 4.89 -8.61 -5.33
N ALA A 92 4.71 -8.16 -6.57
CA ALA A 92 3.79 -8.75 -7.54
C ALA A 92 4.08 -10.25 -7.78
N ASP A 93 5.36 -10.59 -7.96
CA ASP A 93 5.81 -11.96 -8.15
C ASP A 93 5.61 -12.81 -6.88
N GLY A 94 5.83 -12.22 -5.70
CA GLY A 94 5.61 -12.86 -4.41
C GLY A 94 4.14 -13.20 -4.16
N PHE A 95 3.23 -12.26 -4.40
CA PHE A 95 1.78 -12.48 -4.34
C PHE A 95 1.35 -13.60 -5.30
N THR A 96 1.84 -13.53 -6.55
CA THR A 96 1.53 -14.52 -7.58
C THR A 96 2.05 -15.92 -7.20
N ALA A 97 3.27 -16.01 -6.68
CA ALA A 97 3.87 -17.27 -6.24
C ALA A 97 3.05 -17.94 -5.12
N ASN A 98 2.47 -17.14 -4.22
CA ASN A 98 1.59 -17.61 -3.16
C ASN A 98 0.09 -17.66 -3.57
N GLY A 99 -0.20 -17.61 -4.87
CA GLY A 99 -1.52 -17.94 -5.42
C GLY A 99 -2.49 -16.76 -5.53
N PHE A 100 -2.01 -15.52 -5.55
CA PHE A 100 -2.82 -14.37 -5.94
C PHE A 100 -2.17 -13.63 -7.11
N GLU A 101 -2.62 -13.94 -8.32
CA GLU A 101 -2.08 -13.35 -9.56
C GLU A 101 -2.16 -11.82 -9.48
N THR A 102 -1.00 -11.17 -9.53
CA THR A 102 -0.83 -9.74 -9.31
C THR A 102 0.26 -9.25 -10.25
N SER A 103 0.02 -8.14 -10.93
CA SER A 103 1.01 -7.47 -11.77
C SER A 103 1.70 -6.32 -11.02
N VAL A 104 2.85 -5.86 -11.51
CA VAL A 104 3.50 -4.64 -10.96
C VAL A 104 2.59 -3.41 -11.06
N ASP A 105 1.71 -3.35 -12.07
CA ASP A 105 0.76 -2.26 -12.23
C ASP A 105 -0.28 -2.26 -11.10
N ASP A 106 -0.73 -3.44 -10.66
CA ASP A 106 -1.63 -3.56 -9.50
C ASP A 106 -0.96 -3.07 -8.21
N VAL A 107 0.34 -3.33 -8.04
CA VAL A 107 1.13 -2.86 -6.89
C VAL A 107 1.35 -1.35 -6.94
N ILE A 108 1.59 -0.78 -8.13
CA ILE A 108 1.64 0.68 -8.34
C ILE A 108 0.29 1.29 -7.99
N GLY A 109 -0.80 0.74 -8.50
CA GLY A 109 -2.15 1.22 -8.22
C GLY A 109 -2.52 1.13 -6.74
N TRP A 110 -2.10 0.07 -6.04
CA TRP A 110 -2.26 -0.07 -4.60
C TRP A 110 -1.53 1.04 -3.82
N ASN A 111 -0.25 1.25 -4.10
CA ASN A 111 0.56 2.27 -3.44
C ASN A 111 0.05 3.70 -3.71
N ASP A 112 -0.51 3.94 -4.89
CA ASP A 112 -0.94 5.26 -5.35
C ASP A 112 -2.44 5.54 -5.11
N TRP A 113 -3.19 4.57 -4.58
CA TRP A 113 -4.66 4.66 -4.48
C TRP A 113 -5.12 5.88 -3.66
N MET A 114 -4.46 6.16 -2.53
CA MET A 114 -4.80 7.32 -1.68
C MET A 114 -4.44 8.65 -2.37
N GLU A 115 -3.34 8.70 -3.12
CA GLU A 115 -2.97 9.89 -3.89
C GLU A 115 -4.02 10.18 -4.96
N LEU A 116 -4.40 9.15 -5.73
CA LEU A 116 -5.37 9.33 -6.79
C LEU A 116 -6.76 9.67 -6.29
N THR A 117 -7.27 8.97 -5.27
CA THR A 117 -8.63 9.19 -4.78
C THR A 117 -8.74 10.43 -3.89
N GLY A 118 -7.68 10.74 -3.14
CA GLY A 118 -7.62 11.89 -2.24
C GLY A 118 -7.31 13.22 -2.93
N TYR A 119 -6.45 13.22 -3.95
CA TYR A 119 -5.91 14.47 -4.50
C TYR A 119 -6.21 14.66 -5.98
N TRP A 120 -6.00 13.65 -6.83
CA TRP A 120 -6.23 13.78 -8.28
C TRP A 120 -7.71 13.73 -8.66
N TRP A 121 -8.44 12.72 -8.20
CA TRP A 121 -9.84 12.47 -8.56
C TRP A 121 -10.76 13.66 -8.29
N PRO A 122 -10.67 14.37 -7.13
CA PRO A 122 -11.50 15.54 -6.88
C PRO A 122 -11.32 16.68 -7.90
N GLN A 123 -10.15 16.74 -8.55
CA GLN A 123 -9.85 17.78 -9.55
C GLN A 123 -10.43 17.44 -10.94
N VAL A 124 -10.63 16.15 -11.24
CA VAL A 124 -11.01 15.71 -12.59
C VAL A 124 -12.38 15.02 -12.67
N ALA A 125 -12.99 14.67 -11.55
CA ALA A 125 -14.23 13.88 -11.50
C ALA A 125 -15.38 14.51 -12.32
N ALA A 126 -15.43 15.84 -12.42
CA ALA A 126 -16.42 16.56 -13.24
C ALA A 126 -16.30 16.26 -14.75
N ASN A 127 -15.16 15.76 -15.23
CA ASN A 127 -14.97 15.32 -16.61
C ASN A 127 -15.60 13.94 -16.87
N TYR A 128 -15.90 13.18 -15.82
CA TYR A 128 -16.39 11.80 -15.88
C TYR A 128 -17.83 11.66 -15.37
N SER A 129 -18.32 12.61 -14.55
CA SER A 129 -19.67 12.61 -13.99
C SER A 129 -20.25 14.02 -13.92
N ASN A 130 -21.54 14.15 -14.25
CA ASN A 130 -22.32 15.39 -14.05
C ASN A 130 -22.72 15.61 -12.59
N ASN A 131 -22.48 14.63 -11.72
CA ASN A 131 -22.68 14.72 -10.27
C ASN A 131 -21.48 14.06 -9.57
N PRO A 132 -20.29 14.68 -9.65
CA PRO A 132 -19.10 14.11 -9.03
C PRO A 132 -19.31 14.01 -7.50
N PRO A 133 -18.77 12.99 -6.83
CA PRO A 133 -18.75 12.94 -5.38
C PRO A 133 -18.22 14.27 -4.85
N GLN A 134 -18.87 14.83 -3.82
CA GLN A 134 -18.20 15.89 -3.06
C GLN A 134 -16.91 15.27 -2.55
N GLY A 135 -15.76 15.85 -2.94
CA GLY A 135 -14.42 15.30 -2.72
C GLY A 135 -14.17 14.88 -1.26
N PRO A 136 -13.04 14.22 -0.98
CA PRO A 136 -12.81 13.57 0.30
C PRO A 136 -13.17 14.51 1.45
N ARG A 137 -14.07 14.04 2.33
CA ARG A 137 -14.37 14.70 3.60
C ARG A 137 -13.07 14.67 4.37
N GLY A 138 -12.38 15.81 4.45
CA GLY A 138 -10.95 15.90 4.76
C GLY A 138 -10.46 14.85 5.75
N SER A 139 -9.56 13.98 5.31
CA SER A 139 -8.80 13.13 6.22
C SER A 139 -7.94 14.03 7.10
N HIS A 140 -7.98 13.80 8.41
CA HIS A 140 -7.22 14.59 9.37
C HIS A 140 -6.22 13.68 10.06
N CYS A 141 -4.93 13.83 9.79
CA CYS A 141 -3.90 13.27 10.65
C CYS A 141 -3.48 14.31 11.70
N SER A 142 -3.15 13.85 12.90
CA SER A 142 -2.61 14.70 13.96
C SER A 142 -1.18 14.29 14.26
N GLY A 143 -0.25 15.25 14.26
CA GLY A 143 1.15 14.99 14.59
C GLY A 143 1.71 16.05 15.52
N PHE A 144 2.66 15.68 16.38
CA PHE A 144 3.41 16.64 17.17
C PHE A 144 4.88 16.26 17.26
N VAL A 145 5.70 17.28 17.47
CA VAL A 145 7.12 17.15 17.80
C VAL A 145 7.43 18.03 19.00
N ALA A 146 8.13 17.47 19.99
CA ALA A 146 8.59 18.18 21.16
C ALA A 146 10.09 17.93 21.39
N THR A 147 10.85 18.96 21.75
CA THR A 147 12.30 18.86 21.99
C THR A 147 12.73 19.85 23.10
N GLY A 148 13.98 19.75 23.58
CA GLY A 148 14.55 20.73 24.50
C GLY A 148 13.78 20.81 25.81
N SER A 149 13.45 22.03 26.27
CA SER A 149 12.71 22.21 27.53
C SER A 149 11.27 21.69 27.51
N ALA A 150 10.74 21.30 26.35
CA ALA A 150 9.41 20.69 26.24
C ALA A 150 9.42 19.17 26.54
N THR A 151 10.59 18.54 26.68
CA THR A 151 10.71 17.10 27.01
C THR A 151 11.55 16.90 28.27
N LYS A 152 11.36 15.76 28.95
CA LYS A 152 11.96 15.48 30.27
C LYS A 152 13.49 15.47 30.25
N ASP A 153 14.10 15.00 29.17
CA ASP A 153 15.56 14.85 29.04
C ASP A 153 16.15 15.65 27.87
N GLY A 154 15.38 16.57 27.28
CA GLY A 154 15.81 17.40 26.15
C GLY A 154 15.80 16.69 24.80
N LYS A 155 15.55 15.38 24.74
CA LYS A 155 15.56 14.61 23.49
C LYS A 155 14.26 14.78 22.70
N PRO A 156 14.28 14.55 21.37
CA PRO A 156 13.08 14.60 20.55
C PRO A 156 12.05 13.54 20.95
N VAL A 157 10.78 13.96 21.00
CA VAL A 157 9.61 13.09 21.01
C VAL A 157 8.78 13.44 19.78
N ILE A 158 8.46 12.43 18.96
CA ILE A 158 7.64 12.56 17.76
C ILE A 158 6.49 11.57 17.90
N ALA A 159 5.28 12.03 17.64
CA ALA A 159 4.12 11.15 17.52
C ALA A 159 3.22 11.59 16.38
N HIS A 160 2.52 10.62 15.82
CA HIS A 160 1.57 10.79 14.72
C HIS A 160 0.39 9.86 14.94
N GLU A 161 -0.81 10.37 14.71
CA GLU A 161 -2.06 9.63 14.68
C GLU A 161 -2.68 9.81 13.29
N SER A 162 -2.81 8.69 12.58
CA SER A 162 -3.51 8.63 11.29
C SER A 162 -4.98 8.33 11.55
N PHE A 163 -5.88 9.12 10.96
CA PHE A 163 -7.31 8.82 10.95
C PHE A 163 -7.68 8.32 9.56
N ASP A 164 -8.26 7.13 9.51
CA ASP A 164 -8.75 6.51 8.28
C ASP A 164 -10.14 5.91 8.52
N ASP A 165 -10.84 5.59 7.44
CA ASP A 165 -12.09 4.87 7.51
C ASP A 165 -11.87 3.45 8.06
N PHE A 166 -12.89 2.91 8.72
CA PHE A 166 -12.85 1.56 9.29
C PHE A 166 -12.49 0.48 8.25
N TRP A 167 -12.97 0.62 7.01
CA TRP A 167 -12.80 -0.38 5.96
C TRP A 167 -11.39 -0.42 5.38
N SER A 168 -10.66 0.69 5.39
CA SER A 168 -9.29 0.84 4.86
C SER A 168 -8.24 0.71 5.96
N GLY A 169 -8.44 1.39 7.09
CA GLY A 169 -7.46 1.47 8.18
C GLY A 169 -7.10 0.12 8.81
N GLN A 170 -7.93 -0.90 8.64
CA GLN A 170 -7.66 -2.27 9.10
C GLN A 170 -6.42 -2.92 8.46
N TYR A 171 -5.95 -2.41 7.32
CA TYR A 171 -4.78 -2.93 6.60
C TYR A 171 -3.47 -2.19 6.94
N PHE A 172 -3.50 -1.24 7.89
CA PHE A 172 -2.33 -0.43 8.29
C PHE A 172 -1.66 -0.99 9.56
N ASN A 173 -1.40 -2.30 9.55
CA ASN A 173 -0.91 -3.04 10.70
C ASN A 173 0.37 -3.85 10.40
N VAL A 174 1.14 -3.43 9.39
CA VAL A 174 2.43 -4.02 9.03
C VAL A 174 3.58 -3.21 9.63
N CYS A 175 4.54 -3.87 10.28
CA CYS A 175 5.70 -3.27 10.95
C CYS A 175 7.00 -3.99 10.60
#